data_AF-A0A1M6V3K3-F1
#
_entry.id   AF-A0A1M6V3K3-F1
#
_cell.length_a   1.000
_cell.length_b   1.000
_cell.length_c   1.000
_cell.angle_alpha   90.00
_cell.angle_beta   90.00
_cell.angle_gamma   90.00
#
_symmetry.space_group_name_H-M   'P 1'
#
loop_
_entity.id
_entity.type
_entity.pdbx_description
1 polymer ?
#
loop_
_entity_poly.entity_id
_entity_poly.type
_entity_poly.pdbx_seq_one_letter_code
_entity_poly.pdbx_strand_id
1 'polypeptide(L)'
;MKKKFLIVLGVVTLIGLTLFAFSKLTLNLPKSWDVNLLQENTDPYGLYVAHKEVGNLSGGKLKEVDKLSDLNIPAKDAKNYVVIAIGSDILFDSIAKDHLSNLAKNGGVVFLADYYDNFGSDDTKKSNIDTVNVKEEEDNILYTETASIKNDFELATKDKFKIKKKKEFEHHYFSDLKDDDIEVIGTITHGNKTYPNYIKIGIEDSKGYYLYHAEPIYFSNYYLLNEDSYFYAKSVLKQFKGKNILWYNPNKTYSGAKNTSTMRFIMSQPALKTAWIILLVMLFLFLLFRSKREQRIIPILEKEENHTVEFAKTISSLYQESGEIKDIVEKKIDYFLYRLRKNFRIETSDLTNKLFIEVVAHKANITEEEAFKNFQFIKSIQNKNKPNAHDLKQVHEIIENYKLKANI
;
A
#
# COMPACT_ATOMS: atom_id res chain seq x y z
N MET A 1 15.10 -8.99 -29.40
CA MET A 1 14.27 -7.77 -29.55
C MET A 1 13.59 -7.33 -28.25
N LYS A 2 12.86 -8.19 -27.52
CA LYS A 2 12.13 -7.81 -26.28
C LYS A 2 12.97 -7.14 -25.17
N LYS A 3 14.19 -7.63 -24.90
CA LYS A 3 15.09 -7.03 -23.89
C LYS A 3 15.54 -5.60 -24.26
N LYS A 4 15.87 -5.36 -25.54
CA LYS A 4 16.28 -4.04 -26.02
C LYS A 4 15.11 -3.04 -25.96
N PHE A 5 13.89 -3.48 -26.26
CA PHE A 5 12.69 -2.67 -26.15
C PHE A 5 12.39 -2.24 -24.70
N LEU A 6 12.48 -3.15 -23.73
CA LEU A 6 12.29 -2.84 -22.31
C LEU A 6 13.32 -1.85 -21.77
N ILE A 7 14.58 -1.95 -22.21
CA ILE A 7 15.64 -1.02 -21.81
C ILE A 7 15.38 0.37 -22.39
N VAL A 8 15.02 0.47 -23.67
CA VAL A 8 14.69 1.75 -24.31
C VAL A 8 13.47 2.39 -23.65
N LEU A 9 12.44 1.61 -23.33
CA LEU A 9 11.26 2.12 -22.63
C LEU A 9 11.60 2.65 -21.24
N GLY A 10 12.45 1.95 -20.48
CA GLY A 10 12.92 2.38 -19.16
C GLY A 10 13.76 3.66 -19.20
N VAL A 11 14.59 3.82 -20.23
CA VAL A 11 15.40 5.04 -20.41
C VAL A 11 14.51 6.24 -20.77
N VAL A 12 13.53 6.04 -21.66
CA VAL A 12 12.61 7.11 -22.06
C VAL A 12 11.73 7.56 -20.89
N THR A 13 11.24 6.64 -20.06
CA THR A 13 10.46 7.01 -18.86
C THR A 13 11.32 7.71 -17.81
N LEU A 14 12.58 7.30 -17.61
CA LEU A 14 13.51 7.97 -16.70
C LEU A 14 13.83 9.40 -17.17
N ILE A 15 14.05 9.59 -18.48
CA ILE A 15 14.26 10.92 -19.08
C ILE A 15 13.01 11.79 -18.95
N GLY A 16 11.82 11.22 -19.17
CA GLY A 16 10.55 11.94 -18.98
C GLY A 16 10.33 12.38 -17.53
N LEU A 17 10.62 11.50 -16.56
CA LEU A 17 10.52 11.81 -15.13
C LEU A 17 11.52 12.86 -14.68
N THR A 18 12.76 12.78 -15.18
CA THR A 18 13.80 13.77 -14.86
C THR A 18 13.48 15.13 -15.47
N LEU A 19 13.00 15.20 -16.71
CA LEU A 19 12.53 16.46 -17.32
C LEU A 19 11.32 17.05 -16.58
N PHE A 20 10.37 16.22 -16.14
CA PHE A 20 9.23 16.67 -15.36
C PHE A 20 9.61 17.16 -13.95
N ALA A 21 10.54 16.48 -13.28
CA ALA A 21 11.06 16.92 -11.99
C ALA A 21 11.84 18.22 -12.12
N PHE A 22 12.68 18.34 -13.17
CA PHE A 22 13.47 19.52 -13.44
C PHE A 22 12.57 20.72 -13.78
N SER A 23 11.52 20.53 -14.57
CA SER A 23 10.57 21.60 -14.90
C SER A 23 9.85 22.13 -13.66
N LYS A 24 9.48 21.27 -12.70
CA LYS A 24 8.90 21.69 -11.42
C LYS A 24 9.87 22.43 -10.49
N LEU A 25 11.17 22.18 -10.60
CA LEU A 25 12.21 22.86 -9.82
C LEU A 25 12.54 24.25 -10.38
N THR A 26 12.46 24.43 -11.70
CA THR A 26 12.79 25.70 -12.34
C THR A 26 11.59 26.60 -12.58
N LEU A 27 10.39 26.04 -12.72
CA LEU A 27 9.15 26.80 -12.84
C LEU A 27 8.56 26.98 -11.45
N ASN A 28 8.57 28.21 -10.94
CA ASN A 28 7.69 28.60 -9.84
C ASN A 28 6.25 28.30 -10.32
N LEU A 29 5.67 27.21 -9.81
CA LEU A 29 4.29 26.87 -10.10
C LEU A 29 3.44 28.10 -9.77
N PRO A 30 2.47 28.47 -10.63
CA PRO A 30 1.58 29.58 -10.31
C PRO A 30 0.94 29.29 -8.96
N LYS A 31 0.88 30.31 -8.09
CA LYS A 31 0.20 30.21 -6.80
C LYS A 31 -1.23 29.69 -7.01
N SER A 32 -1.69 28.81 -6.13
CA SER A 32 -3.05 28.29 -6.25
C SER A 32 -4.05 29.41 -5.94
N TRP A 33 -5.09 29.52 -6.76
CA TRP A 33 -6.21 30.44 -6.53
C TRP A 33 -7.40 29.74 -5.86
N ASP A 34 -7.16 28.57 -5.26
CA ASP A 34 -8.17 27.88 -4.46
C ASP A 34 -8.37 28.59 -3.12
N VAL A 35 -9.63 28.83 -2.76
CA VAL A 35 -9.99 29.41 -1.46
C VAL A 35 -9.69 28.38 -0.38
N ASN A 36 -8.63 28.61 0.39
CA ASN A 36 -8.17 27.67 1.43
C ASN A 36 -8.15 28.27 2.83
N LEU A 37 -8.02 29.60 2.96
CA LEU A 37 -8.02 30.34 4.23
C LEU A 37 -7.10 29.72 5.30
N LEU A 38 -5.95 29.18 4.86
CA LEU A 38 -4.98 28.57 5.77
C LEU A 38 -4.03 29.63 6.31
N GLN A 39 -3.83 29.64 7.63
CA GLN A 39 -2.96 30.56 8.37
C GLN A 39 -1.53 30.63 7.83
N GLU A 40 -0.96 29.48 7.45
CA GLU A 40 0.44 29.38 7.01
C GLU A 40 0.60 29.55 5.50
N ASN A 41 -0.50 29.64 4.74
CA ASN A 41 -0.45 29.65 3.28
C ASN A 41 -0.23 31.07 2.71
N THR A 42 0.76 31.19 1.81
CA THR A 42 1.11 32.43 1.09
C THR A 42 0.43 32.58 -0.27
N ASP A 43 -0.43 31.63 -0.64
CA ASP A 43 -1.32 31.71 -1.80
C ASP A 43 -2.30 32.91 -1.67
N PRO A 44 -2.84 33.43 -2.79
CA PRO A 44 -3.81 34.53 -2.81
C PRO A 44 -4.90 34.44 -1.73
N TYR A 45 -5.53 33.29 -1.54
CA TYR A 45 -6.62 33.12 -0.57
C TYR A 45 -6.20 32.46 0.76
N GLY A 46 -4.91 32.49 1.10
CA GLY A 46 -4.40 32.13 2.43
C GLY A 46 -4.47 33.30 3.42
N LEU A 47 -4.26 33.05 4.71
CA LEU A 47 -4.36 34.03 5.81
C LEU A 47 -3.00 34.50 6.37
N TYR A 48 -1.88 34.17 5.69
CA TYR A 48 -0.53 34.47 6.16
C TYR A 48 -0.31 35.94 6.56
N VAL A 49 -0.77 36.88 5.74
CA VAL A 49 -0.62 38.32 6.01
C VAL A 49 -1.47 38.75 7.20
N ALA A 50 -2.73 38.32 7.27
CA ALA A 50 -3.62 38.63 8.40
C ALA A 50 -3.02 38.15 9.72
N HIS A 51 -2.61 36.88 9.75
CA HIS A 51 -2.02 36.27 10.95
C HIS A 51 -0.77 37.03 11.41
N LYS A 52 0.11 37.40 10.48
CA LYS A 52 1.37 38.08 10.80
C LYS A 52 1.16 39.51 11.31
N GLU A 53 0.19 40.24 10.76
CA GLU A 53 0.01 41.66 11.03
C GLU A 53 -1.03 41.98 12.12
N VAL A 54 -1.93 41.05 12.46
CA VAL A 54 -3.03 41.33 13.40
C VAL A 54 -2.54 41.77 14.78
N GLY A 55 -1.42 41.22 15.28
CA GLY A 55 -0.81 41.64 16.54
C GLY A 55 -0.28 43.08 16.49
N ASN A 56 0.36 43.46 15.37
CA ASN A 56 0.83 44.83 15.15
C ASN A 56 -0.34 45.82 15.05
N LEU A 57 -1.41 45.43 14.35
CA LEU A 57 -2.62 46.23 14.18
C LEU A 57 -3.37 46.44 15.51
N SER A 58 -3.39 45.43 16.37
CA SER A 58 -4.01 45.55 17.69
C SER A 58 -3.12 46.33 18.68
N GLY A 59 -1.81 46.35 18.46
CA GLY A 59 -0.84 46.90 19.43
C GLY A 59 -0.69 46.04 20.69
N GLY A 60 -1.19 44.81 20.66
CA GLY A 60 -1.07 43.81 21.72
C GLY A 60 -0.20 42.62 21.31
N LYS A 61 -0.08 41.63 22.20
CA LYS A 61 0.66 40.40 21.89
C LYS A 61 -0.21 39.43 21.09
N LEU A 62 0.33 38.87 20.02
CA LEU A 62 -0.24 37.72 19.32
C LEU A 62 0.24 36.43 19.98
N LYS A 63 -0.70 35.53 20.30
CA LYS A 63 -0.42 34.18 20.78
C LYS A 63 -1.28 33.19 19.99
N GLU A 64 -0.64 32.13 19.49
CA GLU A 64 -1.34 31.03 18.84
C GLU A 64 -2.00 30.11 19.87
N VAL A 65 -3.17 29.60 19.52
CA VAL A 65 -3.97 28.69 20.34
C VAL A 65 -4.36 27.51 19.46
N ASP A 66 -3.76 26.36 19.73
CA ASP A 66 -4.07 25.12 19.00
C ASP A 66 -5.35 24.46 19.54
N LYS A 67 -5.62 24.55 20.85
CA LYS A 67 -6.85 24.05 21.47
C LYS A 67 -7.46 25.12 22.35
N LEU A 68 -8.75 25.39 22.16
CA LEU A 68 -9.48 26.37 22.99
C LEU A 68 -9.61 25.91 24.44
N SER A 69 -9.57 24.60 24.73
CA SER A 69 -9.53 24.07 26.08
C SER A 69 -8.24 24.41 26.85
N ASP A 70 -7.15 24.76 26.15
CA ASP A 70 -5.89 25.19 26.77
C ASP A 70 -5.94 26.68 27.17
N LEU A 71 -7.05 27.38 26.90
CA LEU A 71 -7.24 28.76 27.31
C LEU A 71 -7.45 28.86 28.83
N ASN A 72 -6.37 29.19 29.53
CA ASN A 72 -6.40 29.57 30.93
C ASN A 72 -6.20 31.08 31.09
N ILE A 73 -7.29 31.84 30.97
CA ILE A 73 -7.28 33.30 31.15
C ILE A 73 -8.00 33.64 32.45
N PRO A 74 -7.36 34.34 33.40
CA PRO A 74 -8.02 34.80 34.60
C PRO A 74 -9.21 35.71 34.25
N ALA A 75 -10.36 35.51 34.89
CA ALA A 75 -11.58 36.28 34.62
C ALA A 75 -11.38 37.80 34.63
N LYS A 76 -10.55 38.31 35.55
CA LYS A 76 -10.22 39.75 35.65
C LYS A 76 -9.48 40.32 34.42
N ASP A 77 -8.77 39.46 33.69
CA ASP A 77 -7.92 39.85 32.56
C ASP A 77 -8.61 39.61 31.21
N ALA A 78 -9.73 38.89 31.19
CA ALA A 78 -10.47 38.52 29.97
C ALA A 78 -10.77 39.71 29.05
N LYS A 79 -11.11 40.88 29.60
CA LYS A 79 -11.34 42.13 28.84
C LYS A 79 -10.18 42.60 27.96
N ASN A 80 -8.96 42.14 28.27
CA ASN A 80 -7.75 42.48 27.53
C ASN A 80 -7.49 41.52 26.36
N TYR A 81 -8.32 40.48 26.18
CA TYR A 81 -8.13 39.45 25.17
C TYR A 81 -9.22 39.47 24.12
N VAL A 82 -8.84 39.10 22.90
CA VAL A 82 -9.76 38.71 21.83
C VAL A 82 -9.33 37.37 21.28
N VAL A 83 -10.27 36.44 21.13
CA VAL A 83 -10.06 35.21 20.37
C VAL A 83 -10.49 35.45 18.93
N ILE A 84 -9.63 35.13 17.98
CA ILE A 84 -9.87 35.26 16.54
C ILE A 84 -9.86 33.87 15.93
N ALA A 85 -10.92 33.50 15.22
CA ALA A 85 -10.95 32.33 14.35
C ALA A 85 -11.47 32.73 12.97
N ILE A 86 -10.69 32.42 11.92
CA ILE A 86 -11.02 32.71 10.53
C ILE A 86 -10.81 31.43 9.72
N GLY A 87 -11.79 31.06 8.91
CA GLY A 87 -11.78 29.81 8.15
C GLY A 87 -12.96 29.73 7.21
N SER A 88 -13.06 28.67 6.39
CA SER A 88 -14.22 28.47 5.53
C SER A 88 -15.42 27.88 6.28
N ASP A 89 -15.14 26.99 7.23
CA ASP A 89 -16.11 26.22 8.04
C ASP A 89 -15.45 26.00 9.41
N ILE A 90 -15.97 26.64 10.47
CA ILE A 90 -15.36 26.64 11.81
C ILE A 90 -16.30 25.96 12.81
N LEU A 91 -16.15 24.65 12.98
CA LEU A 91 -16.89 23.93 14.00
C LEU A 91 -16.23 24.09 15.38
N PHE A 92 -17.04 24.11 16.44
CA PHE A 92 -16.60 24.12 17.84
C PHE A 92 -17.28 22.98 18.60
N ASP A 93 -16.50 22.21 19.37
CA ASP A 93 -17.06 21.27 20.34
C ASP A 93 -17.65 22.01 21.56
N SER A 94 -18.41 21.29 22.38
CA SER A 94 -19.07 21.87 23.56
C SER A 94 -18.08 22.52 24.53
N ILE A 95 -16.90 21.91 24.71
CA ILE A 95 -15.85 22.43 25.58
C ILE A 95 -15.33 23.77 25.05
N ALA A 96 -15.01 23.85 23.75
CA ALA A 96 -14.58 25.08 23.11
C ALA A 96 -15.65 26.18 23.22
N LYS A 97 -16.93 25.84 23.00
CA LYS A 97 -18.06 26.77 23.17
C LYS A 97 -18.13 27.30 24.61
N ASP A 98 -17.94 26.45 25.62
CA ASP A 98 -17.92 26.85 27.02
C ASP A 98 -16.75 27.81 27.34
N HIS A 99 -15.56 27.53 26.82
CA HIS A 99 -14.39 28.41 27.01
C HIS A 99 -14.58 29.78 26.32
N LEU A 100 -15.13 29.81 25.11
CA LEU A 100 -15.47 31.07 24.40
C LEU A 100 -16.56 31.85 25.15
N SER A 101 -17.60 31.16 25.62
CA SER A 101 -18.68 31.74 26.42
C SER A 101 -18.15 32.33 27.73
N ASN A 102 -17.29 31.60 28.44
CA ASN A 102 -16.64 32.08 29.66
C ASN A 102 -15.74 33.31 29.40
N LEU A 103 -15.03 33.35 28.27
CA LEU A 103 -14.26 34.51 27.88
C LEU A 103 -15.15 35.75 27.68
N ALA A 104 -16.23 35.59 26.90
CA ALA A 104 -17.17 36.67 26.60
C ALA A 104 -17.90 37.17 27.87
N LYS A 105 -18.39 36.26 28.73
CA LYS A 105 -19.00 36.60 30.03
C LYS A 105 -18.10 37.50 30.87
N ASN A 106 -16.79 37.21 30.88
CA ASN A 106 -15.79 37.95 31.65
C ASN A 106 -15.26 39.23 30.95
N GLY A 107 -15.79 39.61 29.79
CA GLY A 107 -15.46 40.87 29.12
C GLY A 107 -14.56 40.75 27.89
N GLY A 108 -14.10 39.54 27.57
CA GLY A 108 -13.33 39.29 26.36
C GLY A 108 -14.18 39.38 25.10
N VAL A 109 -13.52 39.41 23.95
CA VAL A 109 -14.17 39.48 22.64
C VAL A 109 -13.91 38.18 21.89
N VAL A 110 -14.92 37.65 21.20
CA VAL A 110 -14.76 36.50 20.31
C VAL A 110 -15.10 36.96 18.90
N PHE A 111 -14.15 36.84 17.98
CA PHE A 111 -14.31 37.19 16.58
C PHE A 111 -14.23 35.94 15.72
N LEU A 112 -15.30 35.70 14.97
CA LEU A 112 -15.49 34.57 14.08
C LEU A 112 -15.75 35.07 12.67
N ALA A 113 -15.01 34.53 11.71
CA ALA A 113 -15.24 34.79 10.30
C ALA A 113 -15.22 33.47 9.52
N ASP A 114 -16.37 33.08 9.02
CA ASP A 114 -16.62 31.87 8.25
C ASP A 114 -17.85 32.05 7.34
N TYR A 115 -18.09 31.07 6.48
CA TYR A 115 -19.22 31.08 5.55
C TYR A 115 -20.47 30.39 6.12
N TYR A 116 -20.41 29.83 7.33
CA TYR A 116 -21.45 28.99 7.93
C TYR A 116 -21.63 29.29 9.43
N ASP A 117 -22.87 29.28 9.93
CA ASP A 117 -23.15 29.39 11.37
C ASP A 117 -22.74 28.11 12.12
N ASN A 118 -21.98 28.28 13.20
CA ASN A 118 -21.44 27.20 14.02
C ASN A 118 -21.76 27.34 15.52
N PHE A 119 -22.56 28.34 15.90
CA PHE A 119 -22.90 28.58 17.32
C PHE A 119 -24.25 28.00 17.76
N GLY A 120 -25.03 27.42 16.85
CA GLY A 120 -26.24 26.65 17.15
C GLY A 120 -26.02 25.52 18.16
N SER A 121 -27.04 25.24 18.98
CA SER A 121 -27.04 24.20 20.01
C SER A 121 -26.99 22.81 19.38
N ASP A 122 -26.05 21.97 19.82
CA ASP A 122 -25.75 20.61 19.34
C ASP A 122 -26.82 19.56 19.78
N ASP A 123 -28.05 20.01 20.08
CA ASP A 123 -29.06 19.22 20.80
C ASP A 123 -30.14 18.59 19.90
N THR A 124 -29.85 18.41 18.61
CA THR A 124 -30.69 17.59 17.72
C THR A 124 -30.17 16.16 17.69
N LYS A 125 -30.71 15.35 18.61
CA LYS A 125 -30.62 13.88 18.61
C LYS A 125 -30.74 13.31 17.19
N LYS A 126 -29.65 12.74 16.68
CA LYS A 126 -29.64 11.86 15.51
C LYS A 126 -30.57 10.67 15.74
N SER A 127 -31.77 10.73 15.18
CA SER A 127 -32.58 9.55 14.89
C SER A 127 -32.43 9.23 13.41
N ASN A 128 -31.92 8.05 13.12
CA ASN A 128 -31.94 7.45 11.79
C ASN A 128 -33.36 7.48 11.20
N ILE A 129 -33.49 7.70 9.89
CA ILE A 129 -34.29 6.91 8.91
C ILE A 129 -34.49 7.73 7.63
N ASP A 130 -34.04 7.13 6.52
CA ASP A 130 -34.45 7.19 5.12
C ASP A 130 -34.97 8.48 4.45
N THR A 131 -34.31 8.74 3.30
CA THR A 131 -34.77 9.47 2.11
C THR A 131 -36.26 9.79 2.04
N VAL A 132 -36.56 11.07 1.84
CA VAL A 132 -37.53 11.66 0.87
C VAL A 132 -37.83 13.09 1.33
N ASN A 133 -37.54 14.07 0.46
CA ASN A 133 -38.08 15.44 0.47
C ASN A 133 -38.43 16.03 1.84
N VAL A 134 -37.41 16.44 2.60
CA VAL A 134 -37.62 17.27 3.77
C VAL A 134 -37.33 18.70 3.36
N LYS A 135 -38.35 19.55 3.39
CA LYS A 135 -38.16 20.98 3.63
C LYS A 135 -37.46 21.04 4.99
N GLU A 136 -36.15 21.23 4.97
CA GLU A 136 -35.33 21.38 6.16
C GLU A 136 -35.66 22.74 6.78
N GLU A 137 -36.73 22.77 7.58
CA GLU A 137 -36.82 23.69 8.72
C GLU A 137 -35.82 23.18 9.76
N GLU A 138 -34.54 23.46 9.51
CA GLU A 138 -33.51 23.46 10.53
C GLU A 138 -33.51 24.86 11.16
N ASP A 139 -33.83 24.93 12.46
CA ASP A 139 -33.62 26.12 13.28
C ASP A 139 -32.10 26.36 13.45
N ASN A 140 -31.46 26.87 12.39
CA ASN A 140 -30.15 27.51 12.40
C ASN A 140 -30.38 29.02 12.56
N ILE A 141 -29.86 29.63 13.63
CA ILE A 141 -30.32 30.96 14.09
C ILE A 141 -29.66 32.10 13.29
N LEU A 142 -28.60 31.84 12.51
CA LEU A 142 -27.95 32.84 11.65
C LEU A 142 -27.79 32.32 10.21
N TYR A 143 -28.88 32.32 9.44
CA TYR A 143 -28.84 31.91 8.04
C TYR A 143 -27.86 32.78 7.24
N THR A 144 -26.85 32.14 6.66
CA THR A 144 -25.89 32.77 5.77
C THR A 144 -26.38 32.59 4.32
N GLU A 145 -27.11 33.57 3.81
CA GLU A 145 -27.55 33.59 2.41
C GLU A 145 -26.45 34.12 1.50
N THR A 146 -26.50 33.76 0.21
CA THR A 146 -25.57 34.27 -0.78
C THR A 146 -26.22 35.26 -1.74
N ALA A 147 -25.52 36.36 -2.00
CA ALA A 147 -25.86 37.34 -3.03
C ALA A 147 -24.82 37.28 -4.15
N SER A 148 -25.28 37.01 -5.38
CA SER A 148 -24.44 37.14 -6.56
C SER A 148 -24.32 38.61 -6.96
N ILE A 149 -23.16 39.22 -6.68
CA ILE A 149 -22.89 40.62 -6.99
C ILE A 149 -22.10 40.71 -8.30
N LYS A 150 -22.75 41.27 -9.32
CA LYS A 150 -22.22 41.29 -10.69
C LYS A 150 -21.32 42.48 -10.99
N ASN A 151 -21.46 43.59 -10.27
CA ASN A 151 -20.74 44.85 -10.49
C ASN A 151 -19.96 45.29 -9.25
N ASP A 152 -19.36 46.49 -9.31
CA ASP A 152 -18.77 47.14 -8.15
C ASP A 152 -19.79 47.31 -7.02
N PHE A 153 -19.31 47.21 -5.79
CA PHE A 153 -20.14 47.25 -4.59
C PHE A 153 -19.45 48.05 -3.49
N GLU A 154 -20.21 48.41 -2.47
CA GLU A 154 -19.69 49.12 -1.30
C GLU A 154 -19.70 48.19 -0.09
N LEU A 155 -18.57 48.10 0.58
CA LEU A 155 -18.50 47.54 1.93
C LEU A 155 -18.57 48.68 2.93
N ALA A 156 -19.36 48.51 3.98
CA ALA A 156 -19.47 49.50 5.04
C ALA A 156 -19.12 48.87 6.38
N THR A 157 -18.46 49.67 7.21
CA THR A 157 -18.41 49.50 8.67
C THR A 157 -18.92 50.83 9.26
N LYS A 158 -18.13 51.53 10.07
CA LYS A 158 -18.34 52.96 10.35
C LYS A 158 -18.07 53.84 9.13
N ASP A 159 -17.13 53.42 8.30
CA ASP A 159 -16.76 54.08 7.05
C ASP A 159 -17.24 53.25 5.85
N LYS A 160 -17.41 53.90 4.70
CA LYS A 160 -17.78 53.25 3.42
C LYS A 160 -16.56 53.05 2.53
N PHE A 161 -16.45 51.88 1.93
CA PHE A 161 -15.34 51.46 1.07
C PHE A 161 -15.89 50.96 -0.26
N LYS A 162 -15.50 51.64 -1.35
CA LYS A 162 -15.85 51.19 -2.70
C LYS A 162 -14.89 50.08 -3.11
N ILE A 163 -15.43 48.91 -3.41
CA ILE A 163 -14.65 47.75 -3.83
C ILE A 163 -14.85 47.55 -5.33
N LYS A 164 -13.76 47.67 -6.08
CA LYS A 164 -13.75 47.32 -7.49
C LYS A 164 -13.79 45.82 -7.64
N LYS A 165 -14.79 45.32 -8.37
CA LYS A 165 -14.92 43.89 -8.60
C LYS A 165 -13.82 43.41 -9.54
N LYS A 166 -13.04 42.43 -9.08
CA LYS A 166 -11.99 41.78 -9.89
C LYS A 166 -12.36 40.39 -10.39
N LYS A 167 -13.28 39.71 -9.71
CA LYS A 167 -13.77 38.36 -10.05
C LYS A 167 -15.20 38.16 -9.56
N GLU A 168 -15.96 37.31 -10.25
CA GLU A 168 -17.28 36.86 -9.80
C GLU A 168 -17.14 35.97 -8.56
N PHE A 169 -17.74 36.43 -7.46
CA PHE A 169 -17.87 35.71 -6.21
C PHE A 169 -19.29 35.89 -5.66
N GLU A 170 -19.76 34.85 -5.00
CA GLU A 170 -20.95 34.92 -4.16
C GLU A 170 -20.54 35.55 -2.83
N HIS A 171 -21.32 36.53 -2.39
CA HIS A 171 -21.12 37.18 -1.10
C HIS A 171 -22.14 36.68 -0.10
N HIS A 172 -21.65 36.24 1.03
CA HIS A 172 -22.41 35.75 2.15
C HIS A 172 -22.87 36.92 3.02
N TYR A 173 -24.10 36.82 3.53
CA TYR A 173 -24.69 37.80 4.42
C TYR A 173 -25.63 37.12 5.42
N PHE A 174 -25.87 37.76 6.55
CA PHE A 174 -26.81 37.31 7.55
C PHE A 174 -28.23 37.73 7.15
N SER A 175 -29.13 36.76 7.02
CA SER A 175 -30.57 37.00 6.91
C SER A 175 -31.29 36.72 8.24
N ASP A 176 -32.54 37.17 8.35
CA ASP A 176 -33.42 36.90 9.49
C ASP A 176 -32.89 37.30 10.88
N LEU A 177 -32.19 38.44 10.97
CA LEU A 177 -31.78 39.05 12.23
C LEU A 177 -33.01 39.54 13.02
N LYS A 178 -33.58 38.68 13.87
CA LYS A 178 -34.82 38.95 14.64
C LYS A 178 -34.60 39.25 16.12
N ASP A 179 -33.36 39.11 16.60
CA ASP A 179 -33.00 39.27 18.01
C ASP A 179 -32.52 40.70 18.29
N ASP A 180 -33.02 41.29 19.38
CA ASP A 180 -32.72 42.67 19.81
C ASP A 180 -31.25 42.81 20.27
N ASP A 181 -30.58 41.71 20.61
CA ASP A 181 -29.17 41.69 21.03
C ASP A 181 -28.16 41.73 19.86
N ILE A 182 -28.66 41.74 18.61
CA ILE A 182 -27.84 41.77 17.39
C ILE A 182 -27.71 43.20 16.84
N GLU A 183 -26.48 43.73 16.85
CA GLU A 183 -26.11 45.00 16.23
C GLU A 183 -25.44 44.76 14.87
N VAL A 184 -26.04 45.24 13.78
CA VAL A 184 -25.40 45.23 12.45
C VAL A 184 -24.35 46.34 12.39
N ILE A 185 -23.07 45.95 12.27
CA ILE A 185 -21.92 46.86 12.29
C ILE A 185 -21.13 46.89 10.98
N GLY A 186 -21.56 46.10 9.99
CA GLY A 186 -21.08 46.20 8.62
C GLY A 186 -22.01 45.54 7.61
N THR A 187 -21.95 46.08 6.40
CA THR A 187 -22.86 45.70 5.30
C THR A 187 -22.16 45.68 3.95
N ILE A 188 -22.77 44.96 3.02
CA ILE A 188 -22.46 44.97 1.59
C ILE A 188 -23.62 45.63 0.88
N THR A 189 -23.38 46.74 0.17
CA THR A 189 -24.39 47.45 -0.60
C THR A 189 -24.12 47.30 -2.09
N HIS A 190 -25.12 46.85 -2.84
CA HIS A 190 -25.08 46.76 -4.29
C HIS A 190 -26.41 47.26 -4.87
N GLY A 191 -26.34 48.30 -5.70
CA GLY A 191 -27.52 49.00 -6.20
C GLY A 191 -28.32 49.59 -5.04
N ASN A 192 -29.62 49.24 -4.95
CA ASN A 192 -30.51 49.67 -3.87
C ASN A 192 -30.66 48.63 -2.75
N LYS A 193 -29.87 47.54 -2.76
CA LYS A 193 -29.94 46.47 -1.76
C LYS A 193 -28.72 46.53 -0.85
N THR A 194 -28.97 46.35 0.45
CA THR A 194 -27.94 46.31 1.50
C THR A 194 -28.08 45.02 2.27
N TYR A 195 -26.96 44.34 2.46
CA TYR A 195 -26.87 43.00 3.02
C TYR A 195 -25.95 43.03 4.25
N PRO A 196 -26.42 42.64 5.46
CA PRO A 196 -25.59 42.59 6.66
C PRO A 196 -24.50 41.51 6.53
N ASN A 197 -23.22 41.87 6.60
CA ASN A 197 -22.15 40.87 6.53
C ASN A 197 -21.24 40.87 7.76
N TYR A 198 -21.46 41.82 8.67
CA TYR A 198 -20.70 41.93 9.89
C TYR A 198 -21.61 42.37 11.04
N ILE A 199 -21.74 41.52 12.06
CA ILE A 199 -22.65 41.71 13.18
C ILE A 199 -21.92 41.58 14.51
N LYS A 200 -22.47 42.23 15.52
CA LYS A 200 -22.07 42.12 16.91
C LYS A 200 -23.23 41.59 17.73
N ILE A 201 -22.97 40.57 18.52
CA ILE A 201 -23.97 39.92 19.37
C ILE A 201 -23.57 40.15 20.83
N GLY A 202 -24.42 40.84 21.57
CA GLY A 202 -24.37 40.87 23.03
C GLY A 202 -24.94 39.57 23.59
N ILE A 203 -24.39 39.07 24.70
CA ILE A 203 -25.05 38.00 25.45
C ILE A 203 -25.55 38.62 26.76
N GLU A 204 -26.77 38.29 27.16
CA GLU A 204 -27.30 38.62 28.49
C GLU A 204 -26.27 38.25 29.60
N ASP A 205 -26.12 39.15 30.57
CA ASP A 205 -25.15 39.02 31.68
C ASP A 205 -23.66 38.91 31.27
N SER A 206 -23.30 39.21 30.02
CA SER A 206 -21.90 39.25 29.58
C SER A 206 -21.34 40.68 29.54
N LYS A 207 -20.06 40.82 29.94
CA LYS A 207 -19.33 42.10 29.83
C LYS A 207 -18.63 42.26 28.48
N GLY A 208 -18.64 41.21 27.67
CA GLY A 208 -17.99 41.09 26.38
C GLY A 208 -19.02 40.99 25.27
N TYR A 209 -18.60 40.52 24.09
CA TYR A 209 -19.49 40.35 22.95
C TYR A 209 -18.83 39.46 21.90
N TYR A 210 -19.68 38.92 21.03
CA TYR A 210 -19.27 38.19 19.85
C TYR A 210 -19.33 39.08 18.63
N LEU A 211 -18.45 38.82 17.68
CA LEU A 211 -18.36 39.50 16.40
C LEU A 211 -18.32 38.43 15.32
N TYR A 212 -19.29 38.45 14.42
CA TYR A 212 -19.41 37.48 13.34
C TYR A 212 -19.32 38.18 12.00
N HIS A 213 -18.48 37.66 11.13
CA HIS A 213 -18.27 38.19 9.79
C HIS A 213 -18.49 37.10 8.74
N ALA A 214 -19.50 37.25 7.90
CA ALA A 214 -19.91 36.23 6.92
C ALA A 214 -18.89 36.03 5.78
N GLU A 215 -17.83 36.83 5.70
CA GLU A 215 -16.96 36.94 4.52
C GLU A 215 -15.49 36.89 4.94
N PRO A 216 -14.97 35.70 5.33
CA PRO A 216 -13.58 35.52 5.73
C PRO A 216 -12.57 35.85 4.62
N ILE A 217 -12.99 35.86 3.35
CA ILE A 217 -12.12 36.11 2.20
C ILE A 217 -11.44 37.48 2.25
N TYR A 218 -12.06 38.48 2.88
CA TYR A 218 -11.48 39.82 2.99
C TYR A 218 -10.24 39.87 3.91
N PHE A 219 -10.00 38.84 4.71
CA PHE A 219 -8.79 38.69 5.51
C PHE A 219 -7.69 37.91 4.79
N SER A 220 -7.92 37.48 3.55
CA SER A 220 -6.91 36.75 2.78
C SER A 220 -5.82 37.64 2.20
N ASN A 221 -4.68 37.04 1.88
CA ASN A 221 -3.50 37.72 1.35
C ASN A 221 -3.83 38.63 0.16
N TYR A 222 -4.63 38.15 -0.79
CA TYR A 222 -5.01 38.89 -1.98
C TYR A 222 -5.79 40.16 -1.63
N TYR A 223 -6.81 40.06 -0.78
CA TYR A 223 -7.65 41.20 -0.40
C TYR A 223 -6.90 42.19 0.50
N LEU A 224 -6.01 41.71 1.37
CA LEU A 224 -5.17 42.59 2.20
C LEU A 224 -4.09 43.32 1.42
N LEU A 225 -3.63 42.79 0.28
CA LEU A 225 -2.66 43.45 -0.59
C LEU A 225 -3.30 44.41 -1.61
N ASN A 226 -4.63 44.45 -1.69
CA ASN A 226 -5.38 45.38 -2.53
C ASN A 226 -5.83 46.60 -1.73
N GLU A 227 -5.52 47.81 -2.21
CA GLU A 227 -5.80 49.07 -1.49
C GLU A 227 -7.27 49.21 -1.06
N ASP A 228 -8.22 48.98 -1.97
CA ASP A 228 -9.66 49.13 -1.72
C ASP A 228 -10.16 48.24 -0.56
N SER A 229 -9.71 46.97 -0.52
CA SER A 229 -10.14 45.97 0.47
C SER A 229 -9.31 45.98 1.75
N TYR A 230 -8.06 46.46 1.67
CA TYR A 230 -7.18 46.62 2.83
C TYR A 230 -7.80 47.54 3.89
N PHE A 231 -8.34 48.70 3.47
CA PHE A 231 -8.93 49.64 4.43
C PHE A 231 -10.19 49.10 5.09
N TYR A 232 -10.99 48.32 4.37
CA TYR A 232 -12.14 47.62 4.95
C TYR A 232 -11.70 46.62 6.01
N ALA A 233 -10.81 45.68 5.67
CA ALA A 233 -10.31 44.68 6.62
C ALA A 233 -9.64 45.34 7.83
N LYS A 234 -8.87 46.42 7.62
CA LYS A 234 -8.28 47.24 8.69
C LYS A 234 -9.36 47.86 9.58
N SER A 235 -10.46 48.36 9.03
CA SER A 235 -11.56 48.93 9.80
C SER A 235 -12.19 47.88 10.72
N VAL A 236 -12.40 46.66 10.21
CA VAL A 236 -12.87 45.52 11.02
C VAL A 236 -11.87 45.23 12.14
N LEU A 237 -10.60 45.00 11.82
CA LEU A 237 -9.60 44.61 12.82
C LEU A 237 -9.27 45.72 13.85
N LYS A 238 -9.48 47.00 13.51
CA LYS A 238 -9.18 48.16 14.38
C LYS A 238 -9.92 48.12 15.71
N GLN A 239 -11.08 47.46 15.78
CA GLN A 239 -11.83 47.28 17.03
C GLN A 239 -11.06 46.46 18.09
N PHE A 240 -10.01 45.74 17.69
CA PHE A 240 -9.14 44.96 18.59
C PHE A 240 -8.00 45.78 19.19
N LYS A 241 -7.92 47.08 18.88
CA LYS A 241 -6.84 47.95 19.37
C LYS A 241 -6.76 47.93 20.91
N GLY A 242 -5.57 47.69 21.43
CA GLY A 242 -5.27 47.58 22.87
C GLY A 242 -5.52 46.20 23.48
N LYS A 243 -5.93 45.19 22.69
CA LYS A 243 -6.16 43.82 23.15
C LYS A 243 -5.06 42.87 22.69
N ASN A 244 -4.75 41.89 23.52
CA ASN A 244 -3.95 40.72 23.16
C ASN A 244 -4.77 39.79 22.27
N ILE A 245 -4.16 39.34 21.17
CA ILE A 245 -4.80 38.47 20.19
C ILE A 245 -4.48 37.01 20.52
N LEU A 246 -5.52 36.21 20.65
CA LEU A 246 -5.46 34.76 20.72
C LEU A 246 -5.95 34.22 19.38
N TRP A 247 -5.03 33.82 18.52
CA TRP A 247 -5.37 33.29 17.21
C TRP A 247 -5.63 31.79 17.30
N TYR A 248 -6.88 31.39 17.12
CA TYR A 248 -7.29 29.99 17.06
C TYR A 248 -7.22 29.49 15.62
N ASN A 249 -6.52 28.37 15.41
CA ASN A 249 -6.42 27.75 14.09
C ASN A 249 -7.42 26.58 13.96
N PRO A 250 -8.59 26.79 13.34
CA PRO A 250 -9.61 25.74 13.24
C PRO A 250 -9.15 24.53 12.42
N ASN A 251 -8.22 24.73 11.47
CA ASN A 251 -7.71 23.67 10.60
C ASN A 251 -6.80 22.68 11.36
N LYS A 252 -6.13 23.10 12.44
CA LYS A 252 -5.28 22.20 13.24
C LYS A 252 -6.10 21.26 14.12
N THR A 253 -7.22 21.73 14.67
CA THR A 253 -8.08 20.95 15.58
C THR A 253 -9.04 20.02 14.83
N TYR A 254 -9.68 20.49 13.76
CA TYR A 254 -10.65 19.67 13.00
C TYR A 254 -10.03 18.72 11.99
N SER A 255 -8.74 18.87 11.68
CA SER A 255 -7.97 17.81 11.03
C SER A 255 -7.92 16.52 11.86
N GLY A 256 -8.26 16.56 13.16
CA GLY A 256 -8.42 15.39 14.02
C GLY A 256 -9.86 14.85 14.16
N ALA A 257 -10.90 15.63 13.87
CA ALA A 257 -12.29 15.29 14.24
C ALA A 257 -13.19 14.81 13.08
N LYS A 258 -12.90 15.17 11.82
CA LYS A 258 -13.61 14.60 10.65
C LYS A 258 -13.00 13.26 10.24
N ASN A 259 -13.17 12.19 11.04
CA ASN A 259 -12.94 10.78 10.67
C ASN A 259 -11.97 10.61 9.49
N THR A 260 -10.72 11.06 9.66
CA THR A 260 -9.74 11.07 8.58
C THR A 260 -9.16 9.66 8.50
N SER A 261 -9.92 8.74 7.90
CA SER A 261 -9.28 7.56 7.31
C SER A 261 -8.08 8.06 6.51
N THR A 262 -6.91 7.45 6.71
CA THR A 262 -5.67 7.80 6.01
C THR A 262 -5.89 7.90 4.49
N MET A 263 -6.82 7.09 3.97
CA MET A 263 -7.26 7.10 2.59
C MET A 263 -7.95 8.41 2.18
N ARG A 264 -8.78 9.01 3.05
CA ARG A 264 -9.42 10.30 2.81
C ARG A 264 -8.41 11.43 2.74
N PHE A 265 -7.39 11.41 3.61
CA PHE A 265 -6.28 12.36 3.55
C PHE A 265 -5.48 12.22 2.24
N ILE A 266 -5.11 11.00 1.85
CA ILE A 266 -4.43 10.72 0.58
C ILE A 266 -5.26 11.24 -0.62
N MET A 267 -6.58 11.08 -0.57
CA MET A 267 -7.49 11.55 -1.63
C MET A 267 -7.72 13.06 -1.64
N SER A 268 -7.59 13.74 -0.49
CA SER A 268 -7.79 15.19 -0.37
C SER A 268 -6.70 16.01 -1.05
N GLN A 269 -5.47 15.49 -1.08
CA GLN A 269 -4.33 16.18 -1.65
C GLN A 269 -4.13 15.74 -3.11
N PRO A 270 -4.20 16.64 -4.11
CA PRO A 270 -4.11 16.27 -5.52
C PRO A 270 -2.85 15.46 -5.86
N ALA A 271 -1.70 15.84 -5.28
CA ALA A 271 -0.44 15.14 -5.52
C ALA A 271 -0.43 13.69 -4.98
N LEU A 272 -0.94 13.49 -3.75
CA LEU A 272 -1.03 12.17 -3.13
C LEU A 272 -2.05 11.28 -3.85
N LYS A 273 -3.19 11.84 -4.26
CA LYS A 273 -4.19 11.13 -5.08
C LYS A 273 -3.58 10.61 -6.39
N THR A 274 -2.85 11.46 -7.11
CA THR A 274 -2.18 11.05 -8.36
C THR A 274 -1.13 9.97 -8.09
N ALA A 275 -0.30 10.14 -7.05
CA ALA A 275 0.70 9.14 -6.67
C ALA A 275 0.05 7.79 -6.33
N TRP A 276 -1.07 7.80 -5.60
CA TRP A 276 -1.83 6.61 -5.24
C TRP A 276 -2.40 5.88 -6.47
N ILE A 277 -2.96 6.62 -7.42
CA ILE A 277 -3.45 6.05 -8.68
C ILE A 277 -2.30 5.44 -9.49
N ILE A 278 -1.17 6.15 -9.62
CA ILE A 278 0.02 5.64 -10.31
C ILE A 278 0.52 4.35 -9.66
N LEU A 279 0.57 4.29 -8.33
CA LEU A 279 0.97 3.09 -7.58
C LEU A 279 0.07 1.90 -7.93
N LEU A 280 -1.26 2.09 -7.89
CA LEU A 280 -2.21 1.03 -8.21
C LEU A 280 -2.12 0.58 -9.67
N VAL A 281 -1.95 1.50 -10.61
CA VAL A 281 -1.75 1.18 -12.03
C VAL A 281 -0.44 0.42 -12.23
N MET A 282 0.66 0.83 -11.59
CA MET A 282 1.94 0.12 -11.67
C MET A 282 1.86 -1.27 -11.05
N LEU A 283 1.18 -1.43 -9.92
CA LEU A 283 0.96 -2.73 -9.29
C LEU A 283 0.14 -3.65 -10.20
N PHE A 284 -0.92 -3.12 -10.80
CA PHE A 284 -1.74 -3.86 -11.75
C PHE A 284 -0.94 -4.31 -12.97
N LEU A 285 -0.15 -3.41 -13.56
CA LEU A 285 0.75 -3.74 -14.68
C LEU A 285 1.82 -4.75 -14.26
N PHE A 286 2.40 -4.61 -13.06
CA PHE A 286 3.38 -5.55 -12.51
C PHE A 286 2.79 -6.95 -12.40
N LEU A 287 1.57 -7.07 -11.87
CA LEU A 287 0.86 -8.35 -11.81
C LEU A 287 0.59 -8.90 -13.21
N LEU A 288 0.11 -8.09 -14.15
CA LEU A 288 -0.13 -8.56 -15.53
C LEU A 288 1.13 -9.14 -16.19
N PHE A 289 2.28 -8.47 -16.05
CA PHE A 289 3.52 -8.93 -16.68
C PHE A 289 4.22 -10.05 -15.91
N ARG A 290 4.14 -10.06 -14.58
CA ARG A 290 4.91 -10.97 -13.72
C ARG A 290 4.10 -12.14 -13.15
N SER A 291 2.78 -12.16 -13.36
CA SER A 291 1.92 -13.31 -13.06
C SER A 291 2.21 -14.51 -13.97
N LYS A 292 2.90 -14.29 -15.09
CA LYS A 292 3.26 -15.39 -15.99
C LYS A 292 4.22 -16.35 -15.28
N ARG A 293 3.74 -17.57 -15.01
CA ARG A 293 4.53 -18.64 -14.39
C ARG A 293 5.78 -18.92 -15.22
N GLU A 294 6.96 -18.71 -14.63
CA GLU A 294 8.24 -19.17 -15.17
C GLU A 294 8.46 -20.63 -14.73
N GLN A 295 8.64 -21.53 -15.70
CA GLN A 295 8.99 -22.91 -15.41
C GLN A 295 10.43 -23.00 -14.91
N ARG A 296 10.67 -23.74 -13.82
CA ARG A 296 12.03 -24.00 -13.32
C ARG A 296 12.76 -24.93 -14.29
N ILE A 297 14.03 -24.64 -14.55
CA ILE A 297 14.92 -25.52 -15.33
C ILE A 297 15.04 -26.85 -14.58
N ILE A 298 14.67 -27.95 -15.22
CA ILE A 298 14.84 -29.30 -14.66
C ILE A 298 16.32 -29.67 -14.83
N PRO A 299 17.07 -29.96 -13.75
CA PRO A 299 18.44 -30.41 -13.86
C PRO A 299 18.49 -31.78 -14.54
N ILE A 300 19.41 -31.95 -15.50
CA ILE A 300 19.66 -33.23 -16.15
C ILE A 300 20.50 -34.06 -15.17
N LEU A 301 19.92 -35.12 -14.59
CA LEU A 301 20.63 -36.07 -13.74
C LEU A 301 21.18 -37.18 -14.64
N GLU A 302 22.51 -37.35 -14.69
CA GLU A 302 23.13 -38.49 -15.37
C GLU A 302 22.80 -39.78 -14.63
N LYS A 303 22.54 -40.86 -15.39
CA LYS A 303 22.17 -42.17 -14.83
C LYS A 303 23.40 -42.90 -14.34
N GLU A 304 23.35 -43.45 -13.13
CA GLU A 304 24.39 -44.32 -12.55
C GLU A 304 24.76 -45.49 -13.49
N GLU A 305 26.05 -45.74 -13.68
CA GLU A 305 26.56 -46.83 -14.52
C GLU A 305 26.29 -48.21 -13.89
N ASN A 306 26.02 -49.23 -14.73
CA ASN A 306 25.69 -50.57 -14.24
C ASN A 306 26.96 -51.39 -13.93
N HIS A 307 27.41 -51.37 -12.68
CA HIS A 307 28.63 -52.07 -12.22
C HIS A 307 28.47 -53.59 -11.97
N THR A 308 27.30 -54.17 -12.22
CA THR A 308 27.05 -55.61 -11.96
C THR A 308 28.02 -56.52 -12.74
N VAL A 309 28.32 -56.16 -14.00
CA VAL A 309 29.23 -56.92 -14.87
C VAL A 309 30.68 -56.82 -14.39
N GLU A 310 31.07 -55.65 -13.91
CA GLU A 310 32.42 -55.38 -13.42
C GLU A 310 32.69 -56.13 -12.12
N PHE A 311 31.73 -56.12 -11.19
CA PHE A 311 31.80 -56.91 -9.95
C PHE A 311 31.96 -58.41 -10.22
N ALA A 312 31.19 -58.97 -11.15
CA ALA A 312 31.29 -60.38 -11.52
C ALA A 312 32.67 -60.75 -12.10
N LYS A 313 33.27 -59.88 -12.91
CA LYS A 313 34.63 -60.07 -13.45
C LYS A 313 35.69 -60.06 -12.35
N THR A 314 35.57 -59.16 -11.37
CA THR A 314 36.51 -59.04 -10.26
C THR A 314 36.51 -60.31 -9.39
N ILE A 315 35.32 -60.81 -9.03
CA ILE A 315 35.20 -62.05 -8.24
C ILE A 315 35.74 -63.26 -9.02
N SER A 316 35.45 -63.35 -10.33
CA SER A 316 35.99 -64.41 -11.18
C SER A 316 37.51 -64.41 -11.26
N SER A 317 38.13 -63.22 -11.34
CA SER A 317 39.59 -63.07 -11.44
C SER A 317 40.27 -63.43 -10.11
N LEU A 318 39.72 -62.98 -8.99
CA LEU A 318 40.20 -63.33 -7.66
C LEU A 318 40.18 -64.85 -7.42
N TYR A 319 39.10 -65.52 -7.82
CA TYR A 319 38.99 -66.98 -7.72
C TYR A 319 40.02 -67.69 -8.62
N GLN A 320 40.31 -67.15 -9.80
CA GLN A 320 41.33 -67.71 -10.70
C GLN A 320 42.74 -67.59 -10.11
N GLU A 321 43.03 -66.51 -9.39
CA GLU A 321 44.34 -66.26 -8.75
C GLU A 321 44.53 -67.03 -7.44
N SER A 322 43.46 -67.31 -6.67
CA SER A 322 43.53 -67.97 -5.36
C SER A 322 43.91 -69.46 -5.39
N GLY A 323 44.18 -70.03 -6.57
CA GLY A 323 44.94 -71.29 -6.73
C GLY A 323 44.21 -72.61 -6.43
N GLU A 324 42.99 -72.59 -5.89
CA GLU A 324 42.22 -73.80 -5.59
C GLU A 324 41.44 -74.29 -6.84
N ILE A 325 42.18 -74.84 -7.81
CA ILE A 325 41.62 -75.36 -9.09
C ILE A 325 40.52 -76.40 -8.84
N LYS A 326 40.66 -77.21 -7.79
CA LYS A 326 39.67 -78.22 -7.40
C LYS A 326 38.30 -77.60 -7.10
N ASP A 327 38.27 -76.59 -6.25
CA ASP A 327 37.05 -75.86 -5.88
C ASP A 327 36.35 -75.24 -7.09
N ILE A 328 37.12 -74.67 -8.03
CA ILE A 328 36.56 -74.07 -9.24
C ILE A 328 35.91 -75.13 -10.13
N VAL A 329 36.59 -76.27 -10.32
CA VAL A 329 36.11 -77.38 -11.14
C VAL A 329 34.84 -77.98 -10.52
N GLU A 330 34.85 -78.27 -9.21
CA GLU A 330 33.71 -78.82 -8.49
C GLU A 330 32.49 -77.89 -8.59
N LYS A 331 32.65 -76.59 -8.28
CA LYS A 331 31.57 -75.61 -8.39
C LYS A 331 31.05 -75.45 -9.82
N LYS A 332 31.92 -75.50 -10.83
CA LYS A 332 31.50 -75.45 -12.25
C LYS A 332 30.69 -76.68 -12.65
N ILE A 333 31.14 -77.87 -12.26
CA ILE A 333 30.42 -79.13 -12.53
C ILE A 333 29.08 -79.12 -11.79
N ASP A 334 29.05 -78.80 -10.50
CA ASP A 334 27.83 -78.78 -9.69
C ASP A 334 26.80 -77.79 -10.23
N TYR A 335 27.24 -76.59 -10.61
CA TYR A 335 26.37 -75.60 -11.22
C TYR A 335 25.84 -76.08 -12.58
N PHE A 336 26.68 -76.71 -13.40
CA PHE A 336 26.25 -77.29 -14.67
C PHE A 336 25.20 -78.41 -14.46
N LEU A 337 25.46 -79.35 -13.56
CA LEU A 337 24.50 -80.42 -13.21
C LEU A 337 23.21 -79.85 -12.61
N TYR A 338 23.29 -78.79 -11.81
CA TYR A 338 22.11 -78.05 -11.36
C TYR A 338 21.32 -77.46 -12.53
N ARG A 339 21.97 -76.85 -13.53
CA ARG A 339 21.28 -76.34 -14.74
C ARG A 339 20.58 -77.46 -15.51
N LEU A 340 21.23 -78.62 -15.66
CA LEU A 340 20.62 -79.79 -16.30
C LEU A 340 19.38 -80.27 -15.53
N ARG A 341 19.48 -80.43 -14.20
CA ARG A 341 18.34 -80.77 -13.34
C ARG A 341 17.20 -79.77 -13.48
N LYS A 342 17.52 -78.47 -13.45
CA LYS A 342 16.53 -77.40 -13.51
C LYS A 342 15.82 -77.32 -14.85
N ASN A 343 16.58 -77.39 -15.95
CA ASN A 343 16.05 -77.16 -17.30
C ASN A 343 15.44 -78.42 -17.92
N PHE A 344 16.01 -79.60 -17.63
CA PHE A 344 15.57 -80.86 -18.24
C PHE A 344 14.85 -81.80 -17.27
N ARG A 345 14.79 -81.47 -15.98
CA ARG A 345 14.12 -82.28 -14.94
C ARG A 345 14.64 -83.73 -14.87
N ILE A 346 15.93 -83.92 -15.15
CA ILE A 346 16.61 -85.22 -15.10
C ILE A 346 17.38 -85.37 -13.80
N GLU A 347 17.58 -86.60 -13.34
CA GLU A 347 18.46 -86.89 -12.21
C GLU A 347 19.93 -86.89 -12.65
N THR A 348 20.81 -86.30 -11.84
CA THR A 348 22.26 -86.19 -12.13
C THR A 348 23.12 -86.87 -11.06
N SER A 349 22.56 -87.81 -10.30
CA SER A 349 23.26 -88.56 -9.26
C SER A 349 24.23 -89.60 -9.85
N ASP A 350 23.84 -90.25 -10.95
CA ASP A 350 24.69 -91.15 -11.72
C ASP A 350 24.81 -90.73 -13.19
N LEU A 351 25.94 -90.06 -13.51
CA LEU A 351 26.26 -89.58 -14.85
C LEU A 351 26.58 -90.70 -15.86
N THR A 352 26.66 -91.96 -15.41
CA THR A 352 26.88 -93.13 -16.29
C THR A 352 25.61 -93.94 -16.55
N ASN A 353 24.46 -93.51 -16.02
CA ASN A 353 23.18 -94.17 -16.26
C ASN A 353 22.74 -94.01 -17.72
N LYS A 354 22.28 -95.11 -18.35
CA LYS A 354 21.85 -95.11 -19.75
C LYS A 354 20.73 -94.09 -20.03
N LEU A 355 19.73 -94.00 -19.16
CA LEU A 355 18.61 -93.07 -19.30
C LEU A 355 19.10 -91.60 -19.23
N PHE A 356 20.08 -91.32 -18.37
CA PHE A 356 20.67 -89.99 -18.28
C PHE A 356 21.36 -89.61 -19.60
N ILE A 357 22.18 -90.52 -20.14
CA ILE A 357 22.93 -90.32 -21.38
C ILE A 357 22.02 -90.14 -22.60
N GLU A 358 20.97 -90.95 -22.74
CA GLU A 358 19.97 -90.81 -23.81
C GLU A 358 19.31 -89.41 -23.78
N VAL A 359 18.93 -88.93 -22.58
CA VAL A 359 18.27 -87.63 -22.46
C VAL A 359 19.23 -86.48 -22.74
N VAL A 360 20.44 -86.47 -22.20
CA VAL A 360 21.40 -85.39 -22.46
C VAL A 360 21.87 -85.37 -23.91
N ALA A 361 22.04 -86.54 -24.53
CA ALA A 361 22.38 -86.66 -25.95
C ALA A 361 21.28 -86.06 -26.83
N HIS A 362 20.02 -86.44 -26.58
CA HIS A 362 18.86 -85.92 -27.30
C HIS A 362 18.69 -84.40 -27.10
N LYS A 363 18.93 -83.87 -25.90
CA LYS A 363 18.75 -82.43 -25.61
C LYS A 363 19.81 -81.55 -26.26
N ALA A 364 21.03 -82.07 -26.45
CA ALA A 364 22.12 -81.36 -27.14
C ALA A 364 22.28 -81.74 -28.62
N ASN A 365 21.43 -82.63 -29.15
CA ASN A 365 21.55 -83.19 -30.50
C ASN A 365 22.95 -83.73 -30.81
N ILE A 366 23.53 -84.46 -29.85
CA ILE A 366 24.83 -85.15 -29.98
C ILE A 366 24.61 -86.66 -29.95
N THR A 367 25.58 -87.44 -30.41
CA THR A 367 25.49 -88.90 -30.34
C THR A 367 25.59 -89.37 -28.88
N GLU A 368 24.94 -90.50 -28.57
CA GLU A 368 25.02 -91.10 -27.23
C GLU A 368 26.47 -91.47 -26.85
N GLU A 369 27.29 -91.86 -27.82
CA GLU A 369 28.72 -92.11 -27.62
C GLU A 369 29.49 -90.84 -27.21
N GLU A 370 29.23 -89.71 -27.87
CA GLU A 370 29.84 -88.41 -27.53
C GLU A 370 29.39 -87.95 -26.15
N ALA A 371 28.09 -88.07 -25.85
CA ALA A 371 27.54 -87.73 -24.54
C ALA A 371 28.17 -88.60 -23.43
N PHE A 372 28.21 -89.91 -23.62
CA PHE A 372 28.80 -90.84 -22.66
C PHE A 372 30.26 -90.48 -22.36
N LYS A 373 31.07 -90.25 -23.40
CA LYS A 373 32.47 -89.87 -23.24
C LYS A 373 32.64 -88.57 -22.46
N ASN A 374 31.85 -87.55 -22.78
CA ASN A 374 31.92 -86.24 -22.13
C ASN A 374 31.54 -86.31 -20.64
N PHE A 375 30.44 -86.99 -20.31
CA PHE A 375 29.98 -87.10 -18.91
C PHE A 375 30.82 -88.09 -18.10
N GLN A 376 31.39 -89.12 -18.72
CA GLN A 376 32.39 -89.98 -18.08
C GLN A 376 33.67 -89.20 -17.75
N PHE A 377 34.12 -88.34 -18.66
CA PHE A 377 35.27 -87.46 -18.41
C PHE A 377 34.98 -86.49 -17.24
N ILE A 378 33.80 -85.84 -17.23
CA ILE A 378 33.37 -84.96 -16.13
C ILE A 378 33.39 -85.71 -14.80
N LYS A 379 32.83 -86.94 -14.74
CA LYS A 379 32.84 -87.80 -13.54
C LYS A 379 34.27 -88.17 -13.12
N SER A 380 35.17 -88.41 -14.07
CA SER A 380 36.58 -88.74 -13.77
C SER A 380 37.33 -87.56 -13.16
N ILE A 381 37.07 -86.33 -13.63
CA ILE A 381 37.68 -85.12 -13.09
C ILE A 381 37.07 -84.73 -11.74
N GLN A 382 35.76 -84.91 -11.56
CA GLN A 382 35.09 -84.68 -10.27
C GLN A 382 35.69 -85.53 -9.14
N ASN A 383 36.08 -86.77 -9.44
CA ASN A 383 36.70 -87.68 -8.47
C ASN A 383 38.22 -87.53 -8.34
N LYS A 384 38.85 -86.60 -9.08
CA LYS A 384 40.29 -86.40 -9.08
C LYS A 384 40.71 -85.53 -7.90
N ASN A 385 41.60 -86.03 -7.05
CA ASN A 385 42.04 -85.31 -5.85
C ASN A 385 42.78 -83.99 -6.12
N LYS A 386 43.51 -83.89 -7.24
CA LYS A 386 44.26 -82.68 -7.65
C LYS A 386 44.10 -82.47 -9.15
N PRO A 387 43.00 -81.86 -9.62
CA PRO A 387 42.86 -81.45 -11.01
C PRO A 387 43.83 -80.31 -11.33
N ASN A 388 44.36 -80.30 -12.55
CA ASN A 388 45.25 -79.26 -13.03
C ASN A 388 44.50 -78.27 -13.94
N ALA A 389 45.18 -77.19 -14.37
CA ALA A 389 44.59 -76.16 -15.22
C ALA A 389 44.10 -76.70 -16.58
N HIS A 390 44.74 -77.76 -17.10
CA HIS A 390 44.32 -78.42 -18.32
C HIS A 390 43.00 -79.18 -18.14
N ASP A 391 42.84 -79.90 -17.02
CA ASP A 391 41.58 -80.57 -16.66
C ASP A 391 40.43 -79.56 -16.56
N LEU A 392 40.66 -78.42 -15.88
CA LEU A 392 39.67 -77.34 -15.76
C LEU A 392 39.27 -76.78 -17.15
N LYS A 393 40.24 -76.56 -18.03
CA LYS A 393 39.99 -76.08 -19.39
C LYS A 393 39.12 -77.08 -20.18
N GLN A 394 39.45 -78.36 -20.13
CA GLN A 394 38.69 -79.40 -20.82
C GLN A 394 37.26 -79.54 -20.28
N VAL A 395 37.09 -79.52 -18.96
CA VAL A 395 35.75 -79.51 -18.33
C VAL A 395 34.96 -78.28 -18.76
N HIS A 396 35.59 -77.11 -18.79
CA HIS A 396 34.94 -75.87 -19.23
C HIS A 396 34.49 -75.94 -20.69
N GLU A 397 35.34 -76.41 -21.60
CA GLU A 397 35.02 -76.55 -23.02
C GLU A 397 33.87 -77.53 -23.24
N ILE A 398 33.86 -78.68 -22.54
CA ILE A 398 32.76 -79.64 -22.61
C ILE A 398 31.44 -79.00 -22.13
N ILE A 399 31.48 -78.31 -20.99
CA ILE A 399 30.30 -77.66 -20.40
C ILE A 399 29.76 -76.57 -21.32
N GLU A 400 30.59 -75.66 -21.82
CA GLU A 400 30.13 -74.56 -22.67
C GLU A 400 29.64 -75.07 -24.04
N ASN A 401 30.35 -76.02 -24.66
CA ASN A 401 29.87 -76.63 -25.90
C ASN A 401 28.53 -77.33 -25.72
N TYR A 402 28.34 -78.04 -24.61
CA TYR A 402 27.04 -78.65 -24.30
C TYR A 402 25.95 -77.58 -24.12
N LYS A 403 26.21 -76.52 -23.34
CA LYS A 403 25.28 -75.42 -23.12
C LYS A 403 24.86 -74.73 -24.42
N LEU A 404 25.82 -74.46 -25.30
CA LEU A 404 25.57 -73.86 -26.62
C LEU A 404 24.68 -74.77 -27.47
N LYS A 405 25.00 -76.07 -27.55
CA LYS A 405 24.22 -77.03 -28.34
C LYS A 405 22.81 -77.27 -27.76
N ALA A 406 22.67 -77.26 -26.44
CA ALA A 406 21.41 -77.51 -25.73
C ALA A 406 20.61 -76.23 -25.40
N ASN A 407 21.13 -75.05 -25.76
CA ASN A 407 20.56 -73.73 -25.53
C ASN A 407 20.20 -73.45 -24.05
N ILE A 408 21.15 -73.68 -23.13
CA ILE A 408 20.96 -73.53 -21.66
C ILE A 408 22.07 -72.78 -20.93
#